data_AF-A0A7L0ACI4-F1
#
_entry.id   AF-A0A7L0ACI4-F1
#
_cell.length_a   1.000
_cell.length_b   1.000
_cell.length_c   1.000
_cell.angle_alpha   90.00
_cell.angle_beta   90.00
_cell.angle_gamma   90.00
#
_symmetry.space_group_name_H-M   'P 1'
#
loop_
_entity.id
_entity.type
_entity.pdbx_description
1 polymer ?
#
loop_
_entity_poly.entity_id
_entity_poly.type
_entity_poly.pdbx_seq_one_letter_code
_entity_poly.pdbx_strand_id
1 'polypeptide(L)'
;GFPRTLGQAEALDRICELDLVISLNIPFETLKDRLSARWIHPASGRVYNMDFNPPHVQGVDDLTGEPLVQREDDKPEAVAARLRKYKDAAKPVIELYKSRGILHSFSGTETNKIWPYVYTLLSSKIPPVLSDEEN
;
A
#
# COMPACT_ATOMS: atom_id res chain seq x y z
N GLY A 1 -4.60 -4.45 4.04
CA GLY A 1 -3.71 -5.62 4.17
C GLY A 1 -4.02 -6.39 5.44
N PHE A 2 -5.21 -6.97 5.51
CA PHE A 2 -5.55 -8.04 6.45
C PHE A 2 -5.42 -9.36 5.67
N PRO A 3 -4.91 -10.44 6.26
CA PRO A 3 -4.43 -10.58 7.64
C PRO A 3 -3.03 -9.96 7.87
N ARG A 4 -2.73 -9.58 9.12
CA ARG A 4 -1.44 -8.99 9.55
C ARG A 4 -0.63 -9.89 10.48
N THR A 5 -1.22 -10.95 11.00
CA THR A 5 -0.58 -11.90 11.92
C THR A 5 -0.97 -13.31 11.53
N LEU A 6 -0.18 -14.30 11.97
CA LEU A 6 -0.47 -15.70 11.67
C LEU A 6 -1.83 -16.14 12.19
N GLY A 7 -2.19 -15.78 13.42
CA GLY A 7 -3.51 -16.12 13.99
C GLY A 7 -4.68 -15.49 13.21
N GLN A 8 -4.50 -14.32 12.60
CA GLN A 8 -5.50 -13.75 11.69
C GLN A 8 -5.61 -14.51 10.37
N ALA A 9 -4.47 -14.99 9.83
CA ALA A 9 -4.47 -15.81 8.63
C ALA A 9 -5.16 -17.15 8.89
N GLU A 10 -4.85 -17.82 10.00
CA GLU A 10 -5.51 -19.05 10.42
C GLU A 10 -7.01 -18.88 10.68
N ALA A 11 -7.43 -17.73 11.24
CA ALA A 11 -8.84 -17.44 11.43
C ALA A 11 -9.56 -17.21 10.09
N LEU A 12 -8.91 -16.52 9.15
CA LEU A 12 -9.44 -16.27 7.82
C LEU A 12 -9.59 -17.57 7.02
N ASP A 13 -8.62 -18.48 7.13
CA ASP A 13 -8.64 -19.79 6.47
C ASP A 13 -9.81 -20.68 6.92
N ARG A 14 -10.42 -20.42 8.08
CA ARG A 14 -11.60 -21.16 8.56
C ARG A 14 -12.90 -20.71 7.92
N ILE A 15 -12.91 -19.51 7.33
CA ILE A 15 -14.14 -18.89 6.79
C ILE A 15 -14.11 -18.76 5.27
N CYS A 16 -12.92 -18.74 4.65
CA CYS A 16 -12.78 -18.80 3.21
C CYS A 16 -11.47 -19.47 2.79
N GLU A 17 -11.49 -20.08 1.61
CA GLU A 17 -10.29 -20.47 0.91
C GLU A 17 -9.77 -19.25 0.13
N LEU A 18 -8.49 -18.92 0.31
CA LEU A 18 -7.87 -17.78 -0.36
C LEU A 18 -7.23 -18.22 -1.67
N ASP A 19 -7.65 -17.63 -2.78
CA ASP A 19 -7.11 -17.94 -4.11
C ASP A 19 -5.87 -17.12 -4.48
N LEU A 20 -5.71 -15.94 -3.88
CA LEU A 20 -4.70 -14.97 -4.30
C LEU A 20 -4.25 -14.06 -3.14
N VAL A 21 -2.94 -13.93 -2.98
CA VAL A 21 -2.31 -12.95 -2.08
C VAL A 21 -1.29 -12.14 -2.86
N ILE A 22 -1.40 -10.82 -2.83
CA ILE A 22 -0.46 -9.91 -3.48
C ILE A 22 0.38 -9.20 -2.40
N SER A 23 1.70 -9.37 -2.46
CA SER A 23 2.66 -8.68 -1.61
C SER A 23 3.42 -7.63 -2.42
N LEU A 24 3.41 -6.39 -1.94
CA LEU A 24 4.16 -5.28 -2.52
C LEU A 24 5.47 -5.11 -1.73
N ASN A 25 6.53 -5.77 -2.20
CA ASN A 25 7.85 -5.73 -1.59
C ASN A 25 8.65 -4.53 -2.13
N ILE A 26 8.36 -3.36 -1.57
CA ILE A 26 9.05 -2.12 -1.90
C ILE A 26 10.27 -1.97 -0.97
N PRO A 27 11.45 -1.56 -1.47
CA PRO A 27 12.63 -1.33 -0.64
C PRO A 27 12.36 -0.39 0.53
N PHE A 28 13.00 -0.68 1.66
CA PHE A 28 12.79 0.04 2.92
C PHE A 28 13.09 1.54 2.79
N GLU A 29 14.21 1.92 2.16
CA GLU A 29 14.56 3.33 1.97
C GLU A 29 13.52 4.05 1.11
N THR A 30 13.06 3.42 0.02
CA THR A 30 11.98 3.98 -0.81
C THR A 30 10.69 4.19 -0.01
N LEU A 31 10.33 3.26 0.89
CA LEU A 31 9.17 3.45 1.78
C LEU A 31 9.40 4.56 2.80
N LYS A 32 10.62 4.69 3.33
CA LYS A 32 10.99 5.74 4.28
C LYS A 32 10.84 7.11 3.65
N ASP A 33 11.41 7.29 2.45
CA ASP A 33 11.36 8.56 1.73
C ASP A 33 9.92 8.94 1.40
N ARG A 34 9.13 7.99 0.87
CA ARG A 34 7.71 8.21 0.53
C ARG A 34 6.86 8.60 1.74
N LEU A 35 7.08 7.96 2.88
CA LEU A 35 6.34 8.25 4.10
C LEU A 35 6.76 9.58 4.71
N SER A 36 8.04 9.93 4.61
CA SER A 36 8.57 11.21 5.09
C SER A 36 8.13 12.39 4.21
N ALA A 37 7.72 12.15 2.96
CA ALA A 37 7.17 13.18 2.06
C ALA A 37 5.63 13.27 2.10
N ARG A 38 4.97 12.57 3.03
CA ARG A 38 3.51 12.50 3.13
C ARG A 38 2.92 13.70 3.88
N TRP A 39 1.96 14.35 3.25
CA TRP A 39 1.15 15.42 3.83
C TRP A 39 -0.33 15.03 3.80
N ILE A 40 -1.10 15.46 4.78
CA ILE A 40 -2.50 15.07 4.93
C ILE A 40 -3.33 16.31 5.24
N HIS A 41 -4.47 16.43 4.58
CA HIS A 41 -5.50 17.38 4.97
C HIS A 41 -6.33 16.80 6.13
N PRO A 42 -6.30 17.36 7.35
CA PRO A 42 -6.91 16.74 8.52
C PRO A 42 -8.41 16.49 8.38
N ALA A 43 -9.15 17.43 7.79
CA ALA A 43 -10.61 17.37 7.74
C ALA A 43 -11.12 16.35 6.72
N SER A 44 -10.44 16.17 5.59
CA SER A 44 -10.87 15.24 4.54
C SER A 44 -10.14 13.90 4.51
N GLY A 45 -8.95 13.84 5.11
CA GLY A 45 -8.05 12.69 5.00
C GLY A 45 -7.35 12.56 3.64
N ARG A 46 -7.50 13.54 2.73
CA ARG A 46 -6.76 13.58 1.46
C ARG A 46 -5.25 13.55 1.73
N VAL A 47 -4.54 12.78 0.92
CA VAL A 47 -3.11 12.52 1.08
C VAL A 47 -2.37 13.08 -0.11
N TYR A 48 -1.34 13.85 0.19
CA TYR A 48 -0.40 14.42 -0.74
C TYR A 48 0.98 13.80 -0.51
N ASN A 49 1.76 13.69 -1.57
CA ASN A 49 3.15 13.32 -1.48
C ASN A 49 3.94 14.25 -2.39
N MET A 50 4.93 14.95 -1.83
CA MET A 50 5.65 16.00 -2.55
C MET A 50 6.38 15.52 -3.82
N ASP A 51 6.68 14.22 -3.93
CA ASP A 51 7.40 13.64 -5.07
C ASP A 51 6.46 13.05 -6.12
N PHE A 52 5.32 12.47 -5.71
CA PHE A 52 4.43 11.70 -6.60
C PHE A 52 3.09 12.37 -6.89
N ASN A 53 2.53 13.09 -5.92
CA ASN A 53 1.25 13.77 -6.02
C ASN A 53 1.31 15.05 -5.18
N PRO A 54 2.13 16.04 -5.61
CA PRO A 54 2.27 17.29 -4.87
C PRO A 54 0.96 18.07 -4.94
N PRO A 55 0.61 18.83 -3.89
CA PRO A 55 -0.49 19.78 -3.99
C PRO A 55 -0.16 20.86 -5.02
N HIS A 56 -1.17 21.50 -5.59
CA HIS A 56 -1.00 22.64 -6.49
C HIS A 56 -0.25 23.79 -5.82
N VAL A 57 -0.46 24.00 -4.52
CA VAL A 57 0.26 24.96 -3.69
C VAL A 57 0.85 24.23 -2.49
N GLN A 58 2.15 24.40 -2.26
CA GLN A 58 2.85 23.70 -1.17
C GLN A 58 2.20 23.98 0.19
N GLY A 59 1.89 22.90 0.92
CA GLY A 59 1.32 22.98 2.27
C GLY A 59 -0.17 23.31 2.30
N VAL A 60 -0.87 23.30 1.16
CA VAL A 60 -2.28 23.68 1.03
C VAL A 60 -3.07 22.58 0.32
N ASP A 61 -4.28 22.30 0.81
CA ASP A 61 -5.21 21.36 0.20
C ASP A 61 -5.85 21.95 -1.06
N ASP A 62 -5.84 21.21 -2.17
CA ASP A 62 -6.25 21.72 -3.49
C ASP A 62 -7.73 22.10 -3.59
N LEU A 63 -8.60 21.52 -2.76
CA LEU A 63 -10.04 21.74 -2.84
C LEU A 63 -10.52 22.80 -1.87
N THR A 64 -9.89 22.90 -0.70
CA THR A 64 -10.37 23.75 0.39
C THR A 64 -9.50 24.97 0.63
N GLY A 65 -8.23 24.94 0.20
CA GLY A 65 -7.27 25.98 0.56
C GLY A 65 -6.80 25.91 2.02
N GLU A 66 -7.21 24.88 2.78
CA GLU A 66 -6.82 24.68 4.17
C GLU A 66 -5.39 24.10 4.29
N PRO A 67 -4.68 24.33 5.41
CA PRO A 67 -3.32 23.87 5.57
C PRO A 67 -3.24 22.33 5.67
N LEU A 68 -2.25 21.78 4.97
CA LEU A 68 -1.84 20.39 5.13
C LEU A 68 -0.95 20.24 6.35
N VAL A 69 -0.99 19.07 6.97
CA VAL A 69 -0.11 18.72 8.09
C VAL A 69 0.66 17.44 7.80
N GLN A 70 1.87 17.38 8.33
CA GLN A 70 2.61 16.13 8.44
C GLN A 70 2.37 15.53 9.82
N ARG A 71 2.12 14.22 9.88
CA ARG A 71 1.91 13.54 11.17
C ARG A 71 3.24 13.27 11.84
N GLU A 72 3.24 13.28 13.17
CA GLU A 72 4.39 12.87 13.99
C GLU A 72 4.88 11.45 13.63
N ASP A 73 3.96 10.54 13.31
CA ASP A 73 4.25 9.16 12.90
C ASP A 73 4.94 9.03 11.52
N ASP A 74 5.00 10.12 10.75
CA ASP A 74 5.67 10.18 9.46
C ASP A 74 7.11 10.74 9.58
N LYS A 75 7.60 10.99 10.81
CA LYS A 75 9.03 11.26 11.07
C LYS A 75 9.90 10.04 10.75
N PRO A 76 11.14 10.21 10.27
CA PRO A 76 11.99 9.10 9.81
C PRO A 76 12.17 7.97 10.83
N GLU A 77 12.34 8.28 12.11
CA GLU A 77 12.55 7.30 13.18
C GLU A 77 11.27 6.49 13.45
N ALA A 78 10.12 7.16 13.49
CA ALA A 78 8.81 6.54 13.69
C ALA A 78 8.45 5.64 12.50
N VAL A 79 8.71 6.11 11.28
CA VAL A 79 8.56 5.34 10.04
C VAL A 79 9.43 4.10 10.06
N ALA A 80 10.71 4.23 10.42
CA ALA A 80 11.63 3.11 10.47
C ALA A 80 11.19 2.04 11.50
N ALA A 81 10.76 2.47 12.68
CA ALA A 81 10.22 1.58 13.70
C ALA A 81 8.94 0.85 13.22
N ARG A 82 8.02 1.59 12.58
CA ARG A 82 6.78 1.05 12.01
C ARG A 82 7.05 0.00 10.93
N LEU A 83 7.97 0.29 10.02
CA LEU A 83 8.33 -0.63 8.93
C LEU A 83 9.02 -1.90 9.43
N ARG A 84 9.89 -1.80 10.45
CA ARG A 84 10.49 -2.98 11.10
C ARG A 84 9.42 -3.87 11.74
N LYS A 85 8.56 -3.27 12.58
CA LYS A 85 7.45 -4.00 13.23
C LYS A 85 6.53 -4.67 12.22
N TYR A 86 6.23 -3.99 11.12
CA TYR A 86 5.45 -4.57 10.02
C TYR A 86 6.16 -5.78 9.41
N LYS A 87 7.45 -5.67 9.08
CA LYS A 87 8.22 -6.76 8.47
C LYS A 87 8.23 -8.01 9.35
N ASP A 88 8.44 -7.84 10.66
CA ASP A 88 8.50 -8.95 11.61
C ASP A 88 7.14 -9.64 11.76
N ALA A 89 6.05 -8.87 11.81
CA ALA A 89 4.69 -9.40 11.90
C ALA A 89 4.20 -10.03 10.58
N ALA A 90 4.58 -9.46 9.45
CA ALA A 90 4.15 -9.91 8.12
C ALA A 90 4.93 -11.14 7.64
N LYS A 91 6.19 -11.34 8.07
CA LYS A 91 7.04 -12.44 7.60
C LYS A 91 6.38 -13.82 7.75
N PRO A 92 5.80 -14.21 8.90
CA PRO A 92 5.11 -15.50 9.02
C PRO A 92 3.92 -15.65 8.07
N VAL A 93 3.17 -14.57 7.85
CA VAL A 93 2.00 -14.56 6.95
C VAL A 93 2.42 -14.70 5.50
N ILE A 94 3.50 -14.01 5.10
CA ILE A 94 4.07 -14.12 3.76
C ILE A 94 4.57 -15.54 3.49
N GLU A 95 5.32 -16.14 4.43
CA GLU A 95 5.81 -17.52 4.27
C GLU A 95 4.67 -18.54 4.20
N LEU A 96 3.59 -18.37 4.98
CA LEU A 96 2.40 -19.21 4.92
C LEU A 96 1.78 -19.21 3.51
N TYR A 97 1.54 -18.03 2.93
CA TYR A 97 0.90 -17.95 1.62
C TYR A 97 1.85 -18.30 0.48
N LYS A 98 3.16 -18.12 0.69
CA LYS A 98 4.20 -18.60 -0.21
C LYS A 98 4.23 -20.13 -0.28
N SER A 99 4.18 -20.83 0.85
CA SER A 99 4.18 -22.29 0.87
C SER A 99 2.93 -22.89 0.24
N ARG A 100 1.82 -22.13 0.16
CA ARG A 100 0.58 -22.52 -0.52
C ARG A 100 0.58 -22.22 -2.01
N GLY A 101 1.57 -21.51 -2.53
CA GLY A 101 1.66 -21.18 -3.96
C GLY A 101 0.67 -20.12 -4.45
N ILE A 102 -0.03 -19.42 -3.54
CA ILE A 102 -1.00 -18.36 -3.88
C ILE A 102 -0.43 -16.94 -3.71
N LEU A 103 0.82 -16.83 -3.26
CA LEU A 103 1.50 -15.55 -3.08
C LEU A 103 2.16 -15.06 -4.37
N HIS A 104 1.71 -13.91 -4.84
CA HIS A 104 2.37 -13.12 -5.88
C HIS A 104 3.09 -11.94 -5.23
N SER A 105 4.37 -11.78 -5.52
CA SER A 105 5.18 -10.68 -4.97
C SER A 105 5.65 -9.75 -6.08
N PHE A 106 5.28 -8.48 -5.99
CA PHE A 106 5.89 -7.41 -6.77
C PHE A 106 7.11 -6.89 -6.02
N SER A 107 8.25 -6.75 -6.71
CA SER A 107 9.42 -6.05 -6.18
C SER A 107 9.79 -4.91 -7.12
N GLY A 108 9.90 -3.70 -6.59
CA GLY A 108 10.21 -2.50 -7.37
C GLY A 108 10.13 -1.24 -6.53
N THR A 109 10.50 -0.11 -7.12
CA THR A 109 10.57 1.20 -6.45
C THR A 109 9.60 2.23 -7.00
N GLU A 110 8.93 1.94 -8.13
CA GLU A 110 8.10 2.90 -8.85
C GLU A 110 6.60 2.52 -8.76
N THR A 111 5.76 3.47 -8.32
CA THR A 111 4.32 3.22 -8.14
C THR A 111 3.58 2.97 -9.45
N ASN A 112 3.98 3.67 -10.53
CA ASN A 112 3.42 3.49 -11.88
C ASN A 112 3.70 2.10 -12.48
N LYS A 113 4.62 1.30 -11.90
CA LYS A 113 4.86 -0.11 -12.28
C LYS A 113 4.06 -1.10 -11.44
N ILE A 114 3.66 -0.70 -10.23
CA ILE A 114 2.83 -1.54 -9.34
C ILE A 114 1.46 -1.77 -9.95
N TRP A 115 0.79 -0.70 -10.40
CA TRP A 115 -0.58 -0.82 -10.91
C TRP A 115 -0.70 -1.74 -12.13
N PRO A 116 0.10 -1.59 -13.21
CA PRO A 116 0.04 -2.50 -14.35
C PRO A 116 0.29 -3.97 -13.99
N TYR A 117 1.18 -4.23 -13.02
CA TYR A 117 1.43 -5.58 -12.52
C TYR A 117 0.20 -6.15 -11.81
N VAL A 118 -0.38 -5.40 -10.87
CA VAL A 118 -1.58 -5.82 -10.13
C VAL A 118 -2.77 -5.98 -11.06
N TYR A 119 -2.96 -5.05 -12.00
CA TYR A 119 -4.03 -5.09 -12.99
C TYR A 119 -3.95 -6.35 -13.84
N THR A 120 -2.78 -6.63 -14.44
CA THR A 120 -2.57 -7.83 -15.26
C THR A 120 -2.89 -9.12 -14.47
N LEU A 121 -2.44 -9.17 -13.21
CA LEU A 121 -2.69 -10.32 -12.35
C LEU A 121 -4.19 -10.51 -12.04
N LEU A 122 -4.90 -9.44 -11.71
CA LEU A 122 -6.33 -9.49 -11.43
C LEU A 122 -7.15 -9.81 -12.68
N SER A 123 -6.81 -9.21 -13.82
CA SER A 123 -7.48 -9.45 -15.11
C SER A 123 -7.36 -10.91 -15.58
N SER A 124 -6.34 -11.65 -15.14
CA SER A 124 -6.22 -13.08 -15.40
C SER A 124 -7.17 -13.97 -14.57
N LYS A 125 -7.75 -13.41 -13.50
CA LYS A 125 -8.61 -14.11 -12.54
C LYS A 125 -10.07 -13.66 -12.62
N ILE A 126 -10.29 -12.37 -12.88
CA ILE A 126 -11.60 -11.74 -12.89
C ILE A 126 -11.67 -10.83 -14.13
N PRO A 127 -12.70 -10.94 -14.98
CA PRO A 127 -12.87 -10.06 -16.12
C PRO A 127 -12.91 -8.59 -15.68
N PRO A 128 -12.14 -7.70 -16.34
CA PRO A 128 -12.21 -6.28 -16.05
C PRO A 128 -13.60 -5.73 -16.41
N VAL A 129 -14.07 -4.76 -15.64
CA VAL A 129 -15.27 -4.00 -16.00
C VAL A 129 -14.88 -3.13 -17.19
N LEU A 130 -15.51 -3.39 -18.34
CA LEU A 130 -15.41 -2.49 -19.50
C LEU A 130 -16.13 -1.20 -19.13
N SER A 131 -15.43 -0.07 -19.17
CA SER A 131 -16.07 1.24 -19.04
C SER A 131 -16.72 1.62 -20.36
N ASP A 132 -17.97 2.07 -20.33
CA ASP A 132 -18.69 2.63 -21.49
C ASP A 132 -18.09 3.98 -22.00
N GLU A 133 -16.92 4.41 -21.50
CA GLU A 133 -16.27 5.68 -21.84
C GLU A 133 -15.18 5.58 -22.95
N GLU A 134 -15.24 4.54 -23.79
CA GLU A 134 -14.45 4.45 -25.03
C GLU A 134 -15.35 4.37 -26.29
N ASN A 135 -16.34 5.27 -26.39
CA ASN A 135 -17.02 5.62 -27.65
C ASN A 135 -17.00 7.13 -27.87
#